data_AF-A0A2K5NAL5-F1
#
_entry.id   AF-A0A2K5NAL5-F1
#
_cell.length_a   1.000
_cell.length_b   1.000
_cell.length_c   1.000
_cell.angle_alpha   90.00
_cell.angle_beta   90.00
_cell.angle_gamma   90.00
#
_symmetry.space_group_name_H-M   'P 1'
#
loop_
_entity.id
_entity.type
_entity.pdbx_description
1 polymer ?
#
loop_
_entity_poly.entity_id
_entity_poly.type
_entity_poly.pdbx_seq_one_letter_code
_entity_poly.pdbx_strand_id
1 'polypeptide(L)'
;MAPSLWKGLVGIGLFALAHAAFSAAQHRSYMRLTEKEDESLPIDIVLQTLLAFAVTCYGIVHIAGEFKDMDATSELKNKTFDTLRNHPSFYVFNHRGRVLFRPSDTTNSSNQDALSSNTSLKLRKLESLRR
;
A
#
# COMPACT_ATOMS: atom_id res chain seq x y z
N MET A 1 4.74 4.08 10.36
CA MET A 1 3.54 4.66 9.71
C MET A 1 3.47 6.10 10.18
N ALA A 2 3.95 7.05 9.36
CA ALA A 2 3.92 8.46 9.74
C ALA A 2 2.45 8.86 10.02
N PRO A 3 2.15 9.53 11.14
CA PRO A 3 0.78 9.92 11.45
C PRO A 3 0.21 10.75 10.29
N SER A 4 -1.05 10.51 9.94
CA SER A 4 -1.76 11.20 8.84
C SER A 4 -1.72 12.73 8.95
N LEU A 5 -1.44 13.24 10.15
CA LEU A 5 -1.21 14.65 10.48
C LEU A 5 -0.12 15.30 9.62
N TRP A 6 0.98 14.60 9.31
CA TRP A 6 2.06 15.18 8.50
C TRP A 6 1.61 15.50 7.08
N LYS A 7 0.74 14.66 6.51
CA LYS A 7 0.14 14.92 5.18
C LYS A 7 -0.74 16.16 5.21
N GLY A 8 -1.51 16.34 6.29
CA GLY A 8 -2.29 17.56 6.53
C GLY A 8 -1.40 18.80 6.66
N LEU A 9 -0.29 18.69 7.42
CA LEU A 9 0.67 19.78 7.59
C LEU A 9 1.29 20.23 6.26
N VAL A 10 1.69 19.28 5.41
CA VAL A 10 2.18 19.58 4.05
C VAL A 10 1.09 20.24 3.20
N GLY A 11 -0.15 19.77 3.29
CA GLY A 11 -1.28 20.40 2.60
C GLY A 11 -1.49 21.86 2.99
N ILE A 12 -1.45 22.16 4.30
CA ILE A 12 -1.55 23.53 4.82
C ILE A 12 -0.36 24.37 4.37
N GLY A 13 0.86 23.83 4.41
CA GLY A 13 2.07 24.50 3.94
C GLY A 13 2.00 24.89 2.46
N LEU A 14 1.55 23.97 1.60
CA LEU A 14 1.36 24.25 0.16
C LEU A 14 0.26 25.29 -0.09
N PHE A 15 -0.84 25.23 0.65
CA PHE A 15 -1.90 26.25 0.56
C PHE A 15 -1.38 27.63 0.97
N ALA A 16 -0.65 27.73 2.08
CA ALA A 16 -0.04 28.99 2.52
C ALA A 16 0.99 29.53 1.52
N LEU A 17 1.75 28.64 0.87
CA LEU A 17 2.72 29.01 -0.17
C LEU A 17 2.01 29.54 -1.44
N ALA A 18 0.92 28.90 -1.86
CA ALA A 18 0.09 29.37 -2.96
C ALA A 18 -0.56 30.73 -2.66
N HIS A 19 -1.05 30.93 -1.43
CA HIS A 19 -1.57 32.21 -0.97
C HIS A 19 -0.51 33.31 -1.05
N ALA A 20 0.69 33.05 -0.54
CA ALA A 20 1.77 34.04 -0.58
C ALA A 20 2.25 34.34 -2.02
N ALA A 21 2.24 33.34 -2.91
CA ALA A 21 2.51 33.55 -4.33
C ALA A 21 1.44 34.42 -5.00
N PHE A 22 0.16 34.23 -4.67
CA PHE A 22 -0.92 35.09 -5.15
C PHE A 22 -0.75 36.53 -4.65
N SER A 23 -0.44 36.73 -3.36
CA SER A 23 -0.15 38.05 -2.79
C SER A 23 1.04 38.73 -3.48
N ALA A 24 2.11 37.99 -3.76
CA ALA A 24 3.27 38.52 -4.49
C ALA A 24 2.93 38.90 -5.94
N ALA A 25 2.11 38.10 -6.63
CA ALA A 25 1.66 38.39 -7.98
C ALA A 25 0.76 39.64 -8.04
N GLN A 26 -0.12 39.80 -7.04
CA GLN A 26 -0.96 40.99 -6.90
C GLN A 26 -0.11 42.23 -6.60
N HIS A 27 0.84 42.13 -5.68
CA HIS A 27 1.79 43.22 -5.38
C HIS A 27 2.56 43.64 -6.63
N ARG A 28 3.07 42.69 -7.41
CA ARG A 28 3.79 42.97 -8.66
C ARG A 28 2.88 43.63 -9.71
N SER A 29 1.63 43.22 -9.79
CA SER A 29 0.65 43.84 -10.69
C SER A 29 0.33 45.27 -10.27
N TYR A 30 0.23 45.52 -8.96
CA TYR A 30 0.00 46.86 -8.40
C TYR A 30 1.17 47.82 -8.65
N MET A 31 2.42 47.37 -8.44
CA MET A 31 3.62 48.17 -8.73
C MET A 31 3.69 48.59 -10.20
N ARG A 32 3.41 47.66 -11.13
CA ARG A 32 3.38 47.94 -12.57
C ARG A 32 2.32 48.98 -12.94
N LEU A 33 1.17 48.96 -12.27
CA LEU A 33 0.08 49.90 -12.56
C LEU A 33 0.33 51.30 -11.99
N THR A 34 1.11 51.40 -10.90
CA THR A 34 1.38 52.65 -10.19
C THR A 34 2.72 53.30 -10.57
N GLU A 35 3.44 52.71 -11.54
CA GLU A 35 4.77 53.13 -12.00
C GLU A 35 5.81 53.23 -10.87
N LYS A 36 5.57 52.55 -9.73
CA LYS A 36 6.51 52.45 -8.60
C LYS A 36 7.29 51.15 -8.71
N GLU A 37 8.20 51.06 -9.68
CA GLU A 37 8.94 49.82 -9.95
C GLU A 37 10.03 49.51 -8.91
N ASP A 38 10.43 50.47 -8.09
CA ASP A 38 11.59 50.36 -7.18
C ASP A 38 11.24 49.89 -5.75
N GLU A 39 9.97 49.62 -5.45
CA GLU A 39 9.57 49.19 -4.10
C GLU A 39 9.85 47.70 -3.87
N SER A 40 10.57 47.39 -2.78
CA SER A 40 10.86 46.01 -2.41
C SER A 40 9.59 45.25 -1.98
N LEU A 41 9.62 43.92 -2.07
CA LEU A 41 8.49 43.08 -1.64
C LEU A 41 8.22 43.27 -0.13
N PRO A 42 6.95 43.38 0.30
CA PRO A 42 6.60 43.50 1.70
C PRO A 42 7.18 42.36 2.52
N ILE A 43 7.79 42.70 3.66
CA ILE A 43 8.45 41.74 4.57
C ILE A 43 7.50 40.65 5.04
N ASP A 44 6.21 40.96 5.17
CA ASP A 44 5.17 40.00 5.53
C ASP A 44 5.05 38.84 4.52
N ILE A 45 5.04 39.15 3.21
CA ILE A 45 4.98 38.13 2.15
C ILE A 45 6.24 37.26 2.15
N VAL A 46 7.41 37.88 2.38
CA VAL A 46 8.69 37.17 2.49
C VAL A 46 8.69 36.23 3.70
N LEU A 47 8.21 36.70 4.86
CA LEU A 47 8.17 35.87 6.06
C LEU A 47 7.15 34.73 5.91
N GLN A 48 5.97 35.00 5.35
CA GLN A 48 4.96 33.98 5.09
C GLN A 48 5.47 32.90 4.12
N THR A 49 6.14 33.29 3.03
CA THR A 49 6.73 32.33 2.08
C THR A 49 7.82 31.48 2.72
N LEU A 50 8.75 32.08 3.48
CA LEU A 50 9.83 31.34 4.15
C LEU A 50 9.31 30.37 5.21
N LEU A 51 8.33 30.79 6.02
CA LEU A 51 7.71 29.92 7.02
C LEU A 51 6.91 28.79 6.36
N ALA A 52 6.10 29.08 5.35
CA ALA A 52 5.36 28.06 4.60
C ALA A 52 6.31 27.04 3.95
N PHE A 53 7.41 27.51 3.37
CA PHE A 53 8.44 26.65 2.79
C PHE A 53 9.10 25.74 3.84
N ALA A 54 9.57 26.30 4.96
CA ALA A 54 10.19 25.53 6.04
C ALA A 54 9.26 24.45 6.60
N VAL A 55 8.00 24.80 6.87
CA VAL A 55 6.97 23.87 7.36
C VAL A 55 6.71 22.75 6.35
N THR A 56 6.63 23.09 5.05
CA THR A 56 6.40 22.12 3.98
C THR A 56 7.57 21.13 3.87
N CYS A 57 8.82 21.63 3.87
CA CYS A 57 10.02 20.79 3.87
C CYS A 57 10.05 19.86 5.10
N TYR A 58 9.78 20.41 6.28
CA TYR A 58 9.74 19.63 7.52
C TYR A 58 8.70 18.50 7.47
N GLY A 59 7.50 18.79 6.95
CA GLY A 59 6.46 17.79 6.78
C GLY A 59 6.82 16.71 5.75
N ILE A 60 7.42 17.09 4.62
CA ILE A 60 7.81 16.13 3.56
C ILE A 60 8.86 15.14 4.07
N VAL A 61 9.87 15.61 4.82
CA VAL A 61 10.91 14.73 5.39
C VAL A 61 10.29 13.65 6.27
N HIS A 62 9.28 13.97 7.07
CA HIS A 62 8.57 13.00 7.92
C HIS A 62 7.62 12.08 7.15
N ILE A 63 7.19 12.46 5.93
CA ILE A 63 6.38 11.62 5.04
C ILE A 63 7.25 10.66 4.22
N ALA A 64 8.51 11.04 3.92
CA ALA A 64 9.40 10.30 3.03
C ALA A 64 9.68 8.86 3.49
N GLY A 65 9.45 8.56 4.77
CA GLY A 65 9.53 7.24 5.34
C GLY A 65 10.68 7.11 6.33
N GLU A 66 10.60 6.06 7.13
CA GLU A 66 11.66 5.74 8.11
C GLU A 66 12.79 5.00 7.42
N PHE A 67 14.01 5.24 7.88
CA PHE A 67 15.16 4.45 7.46
C PHE A 67 15.01 3.01 7.96
N LYS A 68 15.45 2.06 7.14
CA LYS A 68 15.51 0.63 7.49
C LYS A 68 16.96 0.23 7.68
N ASP A 69 17.21 -0.65 8.65
CA ASP A 69 18.54 -1.19 8.88
C ASP A 69 19.08 -1.90 7.65
N MET A 70 20.36 -1.67 7.34
CA MET A 70 21.05 -2.30 6.22
C MET A 70 21.43 -3.77 6.51
N ASP A 71 21.53 -4.15 7.79
CA ASP A 71 21.90 -5.51 8.18
C ASP A 71 20.75 -6.49 7.91
N ALA A 72 20.97 -7.42 6.98
CA ALA A 72 19.99 -8.45 6.64
C ALA A 72 19.66 -9.37 7.83
N THR A 73 20.56 -9.49 8.81
CA THR A 73 20.36 -10.32 10.00
C THR A 73 19.26 -9.74 10.90
N SER A 74 19.08 -8.41 10.92
CA SER A 74 18.06 -7.76 11.74
C SER A 74 16.65 -8.17 11.34
N GLU A 75 16.38 -8.31 10.05
CA GLU A 75 15.11 -8.79 9.53
C GLU A 75 14.90 -10.28 9.79
N LEU A 76 15.97 -11.08 9.80
CA LEU A 76 15.91 -12.52 9.96
C LEU A 76 15.73 -12.95 11.42
N LYS A 77 16.13 -12.11 12.39
CA LYS A 77 15.94 -12.37 13.83
C LYS A 77 14.49 -12.64 14.23
N ASN A 78 13.53 -12.02 13.52
CA ASN A 78 12.10 -12.20 13.80
C ASN A 78 11.46 -13.35 13.00
N LYS A 79 12.22 -14.07 12.16
CA LYS A 79 11.72 -15.23 11.39
C LYS A 79 12.01 -16.54 12.11
N THR A 80 10.96 -17.31 12.36
CA THR A 80 11.05 -18.66 12.95
C THR A 80 11.22 -19.71 11.86
N PHE A 81 11.87 -20.84 12.20
CA PHE A 81 12.06 -21.98 11.31
C PHE A 81 10.75 -22.49 10.68
N ASP A 82 9.62 -22.40 11.36
CA ASP A 82 8.31 -22.78 10.81
C ASP A 82 7.89 -21.94 9.60
N THR A 83 8.25 -20.65 9.58
CA THR A 83 7.98 -19.78 8.41
C THR A 83 8.91 -20.08 7.24
N LEU A 84 10.13 -20.55 7.50
CA LEU A 84 11.13 -20.87 6.49
C LEU A 84 10.92 -22.26 5.86
N ARG A 85 10.53 -23.25 6.67
CA ARG A 85 10.28 -24.63 6.23
C ARG A 85 9.08 -24.74 5.27
N ASN A 86 8.17 -23.78 5.37
CA ASN A 86 6.98 -23.72 4.55
C ASN A 86 7.34 -23.33 3.10
N HIS A 87 7.46 -24.30 2.20
CA HIS A 87 7.73 -24.08 0.78
C HIS A 87 6.44 -24.09 -0.06
N PRO A 88 5.90 -22.93 -0.50
CA PRO A 88 4.61 -22.87 -1.20
C PRO A 88 4.58 -23.65 -2.51
N SER A 89 5.72 -23.75 -3.19
CA SER A 89 5.86 -24.50 -4.44
C SER A 89 5.71 -26.02 -4.28
N PHE A 90 5.86 -26.55 -3.06
CA PHE A 90 5.82 -27.98 -2.78
C PHE A 90 4.66 -28.38 -1.85
N TYR A 91 3.58 -27.60 -1.83
CA TYR A 91 2.41 -27.96 -1.04
C TYR A 91 1.75 -29.24 -1.52
N VAL A 92 1.56 -30.16 -0.57
CA VAL A 92 0.77 -31.37 -0.75
C VAL A 92 -0.48 -31.25 0.12
N PHE A 93 -1.65 -31.22 -0.52
CA PHE A 93 -2.93 -31.01 0.17
C PHE A 93 -3.53 -32.29 0.78
N ASN A 94 -2.80 -33.41 0.74
CA ASN A 94 -3.19 -34.66 1.40
C ASN A 94 -2.72 -34.70 2.87
N HIS A 95 -3.25 -33.81 3.71
CA HIS A 95 -2.93 -33.73 5.14
C HIS A 95 -4.20 -33.86 6.00
N ARG A 96 -4.02 -34.05 7.31
CA ARG A 96 -5.13 -34.29 8.27
C ARG A 96 -6.16 -33.16 8.30
N GLY A 97 -5.73 -31.93 8.00
CA GLY A 97 -6.60 -30.75 7.90
C GLY A 97 -7.73 -30.90 6.87
N ARG A 98 -7.55 -31.72 5.83
CA ARG A 98 -8.58 -31.99 4.82
C ARG A 98 -9.85 -32.61 5.40
N VAL A 99 -9.73 -33.42 6.45
CA VAL A 99 -10.87 -34.09 7.10
C VAL A 99 -11.35 -33.28 8.30
N LEU A 100 -10.41 -32.67 9.04
CA LEU A 100 -10.71 -31.92 10.26
C LEU A 100 -11.39 -30.57 10.00
N PHE A 101 -11.09 -29.91 8.88
CA PHE A 101 -11.58 -28.55 8.57
C PHE A 101 -12.46 -28.51 7.32
N ARG A 102 -13.17 -29.61 7.03
CA ARG A 102 -14.08 -29.67 5.88
C ARG A 102 -15.31 -28.79 6.12
N PRO A 103 -15.69 -27.88 5.20
CA PRO A 103 -16.95 -27.16 5.28
C PRO A 103 -18.13 -28.13 5.21
N SER A 104 -19.14 -27.92 6.05
CA SER A 104 -20.36 -28.74 6.12
C SER A 104 -21.15 -28.79 4.79
N ASP A 105 -20.91 -27.86 3.88
CA ASP A 105 -21.61 -27.78 2.59
C ASP A 105 -21.08 -28.79 1.56
N THR A 106 -19.86 -29.32 1.73
CA THR A 106 -19.25 -30.24 0.75
C THR A 106 -19.67 -31.70 0.97
N THR A 107 -20.41 -32.01 2.03
CA THR A 107 -20.80 -33.38 2.42
C THR A 107 -21.71 -34.05 1.38
N ASN A 108 -22.45 -33.27 0.58
CA ASN A 108 -23.33 -33.78 -0.48
C ASN A 108 -22.65 -34.05 -1.84
N SER A 109 -21.44 -33.51 -2.09
CA SER A 109 -20.75 -33.66 -3.38
C SER A 109 -19.81 -34.87 -3.43
N SER A 110 -19.13 -35.24 -2.33
CA SER A 110 -18.23 -36.40 -2.35
C SER A 110 -18.95 -37.74 -2.53
N ASN A 111 -20.23 -37.82 -2.14
CA ASN A 111 -21.05 -38.99 -2.43
C ASN A 111 -21.38 -39.10 -3.93
N GLN A 112 -21.39 -37.99 -4.68
CA GLN A 112 -21.60 -37.99 -6.13
C GLN A 112 -20.32 -38.32 -6.90
N ASP A 113 -19.16 -37.80 -6.46
CA ASP A 113 -17.86 -38.09 -7.11
C ASP A 113 -17.38 -39.54 -6.88
N ALA A 114 -17.65 -40.10 -5.70
CA ALA A 114 -17.40 -41.52 -5.41
C ALA A 114 -18.35 -42.43 -6.20
N LEU A 115 -19.58 -42.01 -6.47
CA LEU A 115 -20.52 -42.77 -7.30
C LEU A 115 -20.12 -42.72 -8.78
N SER A 116 -19.68 -41.56 -9.29
CA SER A 116 -19.23 -41.35 -10.68
C SER A 116 -17.93 -42.11 -11.02
N SER A 117 -16.97 -42.17 -10.09
CA SER A 117 -15.75 -42.98 -10.26
C SER A 117 -16.05 -44.48 -10.27
N ASN A 118 -16.98 -44.95 -9.44
CA ASN A 118 -17.40 -46.36 -9.43
C ASN A 118 -18.21 -46.76 -10.68
N THR A 119 -19.07 -45.89 -11.20
CA THR A 119 -19.83 -46.16 -12.43
C THR A 119 -18.93 -46.16 -13.67
N SER A 120 -17.96 -45.25 -13.77
CA SER A 120 -17.01 -45.22 -14.90
C SER A 120 -16.09 -46.46 -14.94
N LEU A 121 -15.61 -46.94 -13.79
CA LEU A 121 -14.84 -48.18 -13.71
C LEU A 121 -15.68 -49.41 -14.10
N LYS A 122 -16.95 -49.43 -13.71
CA LYS A 122 -17.88 -50.52 -14.05
C LYS A 122 -18.25 -50.53 -15.54
N LEU A 123 -18.39 -49.35 -16.15
CA LEU A 123 -18.68 -49.18 -17.58
C LEU A 123 -17.46 -49.60 -18.44
N ARG A 124 -16.25 -49.18 -18.05
CA ARG A 124 -15.01 -49.63 -18.71
C ARG A 124 -14.81 -51.16 -18.61
N LYS A 125 -15.22 -51.78 -17.49
CA LYS A 125 -15.18 -53.24 -17.31
C LYS A 125 -16.21 -53.98 -18.17
N LEU A 126 -17.40 -53.40 -18.37
CA LEU A 126 -18.44 -53.97 -19.25
C LEU A 126 -18.08 -53.84 -20.74
N GLU A 127 -17.44 -52.74 -21.12
CA GLU A 127 -16.99 -52.50 -22.50
C GLU A 127 -15.84 -53.44 -22.91
N SER A 128 -14.95 -53.77 -21.95
CA SER A 128 -13.91 -54.80 -22.11
C SER A 128 -14.45 -56.23 -22.31
N LEU A 129 -15.69 -56.51 -21.90
CA LEU A 129 -16.32 -57.84 -22.06
C LEU A 129 -17.17 -57.94 -23.34
N ARG A 130 -17.32 -56.82 -24.09
CA ARG A 130 -18.12 -56.74 -25.30
C ARG A 130 -17.29 -56.82 -26.60
N ARG A 131 -15.97 -56.94 -26.50
CA ARG A 131 -15.08 -57.24 -27.65
C ARG A 131 -14.70 -58.70 -27.67
#